data_AF-T0L9G1-F1
#
_entry.id   AF-T0L9G1-F1
#
_cell.length_a   1.000
_cell.length_b   1.000
_cell.length_c   1.000
_cell.angle_alpha   90.00
_cell.angle_beta   90.00
_cell.angle_gamma   90.00
#
_symmetry.space_group_name_H-M   'P 1'
#
loop_
_entity.id
_entity.type
_entity.pdbx_description
1 polymer ?
#
loop_
_entity_poly.entity_id
_entity_poly.type
_entity_poly.pdbx_seq_one_letter_code
_entity_poly.pdbx_strand_id
1 'polypeptide(L)'
;MTIKEGVENIKEMQKGDNNLKELTFRIFSTLIENYTALYKLPNSDLLANFYGELIKNDIIPKPFLKVALSYLKESLRYPETDREFHFAFKCLESFIRKMPKFLSEIETIENVKNNLLKKN
;
A
#
# COMPACT_ATOMS: atom_id res chain seq x y z
N MET A 1 14.36 4.29 -13.20
CA MET A 1 13.32 3.26 -12.99
C MET A 1 12.11 3.94 -12.39
N THR A 2 10.97 3.88 -13.06
CA THR A 2 9.70 4.44 -12.59
C THR A 2 8.98 3.45 -11.66
N ILE A 3 8.02 3.91 -10.85
CA ILE A 3 7.16 3.02 -10.05
C ILE A 3 6.47 2.00 -10.95
N LYS A 4 5.95 2.44 -12.10
CA LYS A 4 5.28 1.58 -13.08
C LYS A 4 6.20 0.46 -13.59
N GLU A 5 7.45 0.79 -13.93
CA GLU A 5 8.44 -0.20 -14.34
C GLU A 5 8.75 -1.19 -13.20
N GLY A 6 8.92 -0.71 -11.97
CA GLY A 6 9.16 -1.58 -10.82
C GLY A 6 8.01 -2.55 -10.53
N VAL A 7 6.77 -2.06 -10.64
CA VAL A 7 5.54 -2.85 -10.47
C VAL A 7 5.41 -3.91 -11.55
N GLU A 8 5.63 -3.56 -12.82
CA GLU A 8 5.56 -4.53 -13.93
C GLU A 8 6.68 -5.57 -13.83
N ASN A 9 7.90 -5.17 -13.42
CA ASN A 9 9.00 -6.12 -13.20
C ASN A 9 8.65 -7.16 -12.14
N ILE A 10 8.09 -6.76 -10.99
CA ILE A 10 7.67 -7.71 -9.93
C ILE A 10 6.60 -8.66 -10.45
N LYS A 11 5.63 -8.14 -11.20
CA LYS A 11 4.56 -8.94 -11.81
C LYS A 11 5.10 -9.97 -12.81
N GLU A 12 6.10 -9.62 -13.61
CA GLU A 12 6.76 -10.58 -14.50
C GLU A 12 7.61 -11.60 -13.72
N MET A 13 8.30 -11.19 -12.64
CA MET A 13 9.02 -12.11 -11.76
C MET A 13 8.11 -13.17 -11.13
N GLN A 14 6.86 -12.83 -10.79
CA GLN A 14 5.88 -13.79 -10.28
C GLN A 14 5.50 -14.88 -11.31
N LYS A 15 5.68 -14.62 -12.60
CA LYS A 15 5.45 -15.60 -13.68
C LYS A 15 6.70 -16.40 -14.03
N GLY A 16 7.85 -16.01 -13.49
CA GLY A 16 9.14 -16.62 -13.76
C GLY A 16 9.35 -17.98 -13.08
N ASP A 17 10.62 -18.37 -12.99
CA ASP A 17 11.04 -19.59 -12.31
C ASP A 17 10.83 -19.53 -10.78
N ASN A 18 11.13 -20.63 -10.10
CA ASN A 18 10.94 -20.73 -8.65
C ASN A 18 11.80 -19.72 -7.87
N ASN A 19 12.98 -19.36 -8.37
CA ASN A 19 13.87 -18.41 -7.71
C ASN A 19 13.26 -16.99 -7.77
N LEU A 20 12.74 -16.59 -8.93
CA LEU A 20 12.07 -15.30 -9.09
C LEU A 20 10.80 -15.23 -8.25
N LYS A 21 10.00 -16.30 -8.20
CA LYS A 21 8.82 -16.38 -7.33
C LYS A 21 9.19 -16.26 -5.85
N GLU A 22 10.21 -16.97 -5.39
CA GLU A 22 10.70 -16.86 -4.00
C GLU A 22 11.17 -15.44 -3.70
N LEU A 23 11.91 -14.81 -4.61
CA LEU A 23 12.36 -13.43 -4.47
C LEU A 23 11.17 -12.47 -4.32
N THR A 24 10.12 -12.61 -5.14
CA THR A 24 8.91 -11.77 -4.98
C THR A 24 8.23 -11.99 -3.63
N PHE A 25 8.16 -13.22 -3.15
CA PHE A 25 7.61 -13.52 -1.83
C PHE A 25 8.41 -12.83 -0.70
N ARG A 26 9.75 -12.88 -0.78
CA ARG A 26 10.64 -12.18 0.17
C ARG A 26 10.48 -10.66 0.10
N ILE A 27 10.27 -10.09 -1.09
CA ILE A 27 9.96 -8.66 -1.25
C ILE A 27 8.68 -8.30 -0.49
N PHE A 28 7.59 -9.05 -0.66
CA PHE A 28 6.35 -8.77 0.07
C PHE A 28 6.48 -8.97 1.57
N SER A 29 7.16 -10.04 2.01
CA SER A 29 7.42 -10.27 3.44
C SER A 29 8.16 -9.09 4.04
N THR A 30 9.22 -8.63 3.38
CA THR A 30 10.03 -7.48 3.82
C THR A 30 9.19 -6.21 3.90
N LEU A 31 8.35 -5.93 2.90
CA LEU A 31 7.48 -4.75 2.91
C LEU A 31 6.46 -4.78 4.06
N ILE A 32 5.92 -5.95 4.38
CA ILE A 32 4.94 -6.13 5.47
C ILE A 32 5.63 -6.01 6.83
N GLU A 33 6.72 -6.75 7.05
CA GLU A 33 7.46 -6.78 8.31
C GLU A 33 8.02 -5.39 8.68
N ASN A 34 8.36 -4.58 7.67
CA ASN A 34 8.97 -3.27 7.87
C ASN A 34 7.99 -2.10 7.69
N TYR A 35 6.68 -2.35 7.62
CA TYR A 35 5.67 -1.29 7.36
C TYR A 35 5.86 -0.04 8.24
N THR A 36 6.11 -0.23 9.54
CA THR A 36 6.30 0.88 10.51
C THR A 36 7.60 1.67 10.32
N ALA A 37 8.56 1.12 9.57
CA ALA A 37 9.78 1.80 9.18
C ALA A 37 9.61 2.55 7.84
N LEU A 38 8.75 2.06 6.93
CA LEU A 38 8.59 2.63 5.58
C LEU A 38 8.22 4.12 5.62
N TYR A 39 7.27 4.51 6.49
CA TYR A 39 6.85 5.90 6.61
C TYR A 39 7.85 6.81 7.34
N LYS A 40 8.92 6.24 7.92
CA LYS A 40 9.99 7.00 8.58
C LYS A 40 11.13 7.34 7.63
N LEU A 41 11.20 6.69 6.46
CA LEU A 41 12.26 6.89 5.48
C LEU A 41 12.10 8.22 4.73
N PRO A 42 13.21 8.84 4.27
CA PRO A 42 13.16 10.11 3.53
C PRO A 42 12.37 10.05 2.22
N ASN A 43 12.22 8.86 1.64
CA ASN A 43 11.48 8.60 0.40
C ASN A 43 10.10 7.95 0.65
N SER A 44 9.50 8.17 1.82
CA SER A 44 8.23 7.57 2.24
C SER A 44 7.11 7.76 1.21
N ASP A 45 7.00 8.93 0.57
CA ASP A 45 5.98 9.19 -0.46
C ASP A 45 6.14 8.31 -1.70
N LEU A 46 7.39 8.09 -2.13
CA LEU A 46 7.69 7.19 -3.25
C LEU A 46 7.31 5.75 -2.88
N LEU A 47 7.64 5.33 -1.67
CA LEU A 47 7.31 4.01 -1.14
C LEU A 47 5.79 3.83 -1.00
N ALA A 48 5.06 4.84 -0.55
CA ALA A 48 3.60 4.80 -0.43
C ALA A 48 2.93 4.65 -1.81
N ASN A 49 3.39 5.42 -2.80
CA ASN A 49 2.88 5.29 -4.17
C ASN A 49 3.16 3.90 -4.74
N PHE A 50 4.37 3.38 -4.53
CA PHE A 50 4.74 2.03 -4.97
C PHE A 50 3.90 0.95 -4.28
N TYR A 51 3.72 1.04 -2.96
CA TYR A 51 2.92 0.13 -2.16
C TYR A 51 1.45 0.14 -2.61
N GLY A 52 0.88 1.33 -2.82
CA GLY A 52 -0.47 1.49 -3.35
C GLY A 52 -0.63 0.95 -4.77
N GLU A 53 0.36 1.11 -5.65
CA GLU A 53 0.33 0.53 -7.01
C GLU A 53 0.45 -1.00 -7.00
N LEU A 54 1.20 -1.61 -6.08
CA LEU A 54 1.22 -3.07 -5.92
C LEU A 54 -0.18 -3.61 -5.56
N ILE A 55 -0.92 -2.91 -4.70
CA ILE A 55 -2.32 -3.25 -4.34
C ILE A 55 -3.24 -3.04 -5.55
N LYS A 56 -3.17 -1.87 -6.18
CA LYS A 56 -4.03 -1.46 -7.32
C LYS A 56 -3.98 -2.43 -8.52
N ASN A 57 -2.84 -3.10 -8.70
CA ASN A 57 -2.58 -4.00 -9.82
C ASN A 57 -2.65 -5.48 -9.43
N ASP A 58 -3.21 -5.81 -8.25
CA ASP A 58 -3.40 -7.18 -7.76
C ASP A 58 -2.12 -8.03 -7.72
N ILE A 59 -0.97 -7.38 -7.47
CA ILE A 59 0.35 -8.02 -7.45
C ILE A 59 0.65 -8.65 -6.09
N ILE A 60 0.13 -8.07 -5.01
CA ILE A 60 0.36 -8.60 -3.66
C ILE A 60 -0.42 -9.92 -3.47
N PRO A 61 0.23 -11.04 -3.13
CA PRO A 61 -0.46 -12.28 -2.82
C PRO A 61 -1.45 -12.13 -1.67
N LYS A 62 -2.60 -12.81 -1.74
CA LYS A 62 -3.73 -12.66 -0.81
C LYS A 62 -3.35 -12.65 0.70
N PRO A 63 -2.45 -13.52 1.21
CA PRO A 63 -2.07 -13.49 2.62
C PRO A 63 -1.45 -12.14 3.03
N PHE A 64 -0.53 -11.62 2.21
CA PHE A 64 0.12 -10.32 2.47
C PHE A 64 -0.85 -9.17 2.25
N LEU A 65 -1.72 -9.25 1.25
CA LEU A 65 -2.71 -8.21 0.97
C LEU A 65 -3.63 -7.98 2.18
N LYS A 66 -4.08 -9.05 2.83
CA LYS A 66 -4.90 -8.95 4.05
C LYS A 66 -4.18 -8.18 5.15
N VAL A 67 -2.90 -8.46 5.36
CA VAL A 67 -2.09 -7.78 6.39
C VAL A 67 -1.83 -6.32 5.99
N ALA A 68 -1.47 -6.06 4.74
CA ALA A 68 -1.27 -4.73 4.18
C ALA A 68 -2.47 -3.81 4.40
N LEU A 69 -3.67 -4.28 4.04
CA LEU A 69 -4.92 -3.53 4.21
C LEU A 69 -5.24 -3.28 5.68
N SER A 70 -4.94 -4.24 6.56
CA SER A 70 -5.10 -4.06 8.01
C SER A 70 -4.20 -2.96 8.54
N TYR A 71 -2.93 -2.92 8.14
CA TYR A 71 -2.00 -1.87 8.56
C TYR A 71 -2.43 -0.50 8.05
N LEU A 72 -2.77 -0.40 6.76
CA LEU A 72 -3.30 0.85 6.19
C LEU A 72 -4.52 1.34 6.97
N LYS A 73 -5.47 0.45 7.28
CA LYS A 73 -6.67 0.79 8.05
C LYS A 73 -6.35 1.32 9.44
N GLU A 74 -5.43 0.69 10.17
CA GLU A 74 -5.02 1.16 11.50
C GLU A 74 -4.30 2.51 11.41
N SER A 75 -3.38 2.68 10.46
CA SER A 75 -2.66 3.95 10.23
C SER A 75 -3.59 5.13 9.91
N LEU A 76 -4.74 4.86 9.30
CA LEU A 76 -5.73 5.90 8.96
C LEU A 76 -6.57 6.35 10.16
N ARG A 77 -6.61 5.58 11.26
CA ARG A 77 -7.41 5.91 12.45
C ARG A 77 -6.78 7.02 13.30
N TYR A 78 -5.44 7.08 13.32
CA TYR A 78 -4.69 7.94 14.24
C TYR A 78 -3.93 9.02 13.47
N PRO A 79 -4.54 10.19 13.20
CA PRO A 79 -3.89 11.28 12.48
C PRO A 79 -2.75 11.92 13.28
N GLU A 80 -2.66 11.62 14.58
CA GLU A 80 -1.65 12.16 15.49
C GLU A 80 -0.22 11.67 15.14
N THR A 81 -0.08 10.55 14.43
CA THR A 81 1.17 10.11 13.82
C THR A 81 1.22 10.55 12.35
N ASP A 82 1.35 11.86 12.13
CA ASP A 82 1.15 12.50 10.82
C ASP A 82 1.88 11.81 9.66
N ARG A 83 3.11 11.32 9.85
CA ARG A 83 3.85 10.59 8.80
C ARG A 83 3.22 9.25 8.44
N GLU A 84 2.74 8.50 9.43
CA GLU A 84 2.10 7.21 9.22
C GLU A 84 0.73 7.38 8.57
N PHE A 85 -0.08 8.31 9.07
CA PHE A 85 -1.36 8.68 8.47
C PHE A 85 -1.15 9.15 7.02
N HIS A 86 -0.18 10.04 6.77
CA HIS A 86 0.13 10.54 5.44
C HIS A 86 0.56 9.42 4.49
N PHE A 87 1.44 8.53 4.93
CA PHE A 87 1.88 7.38 4.14
C PHE A 87 0.69 6.48 3.76
N ALA A 88 -0.16 6.15 4.73
CA ALA A 88 -1.32 5.31 4.48
C ALA A 88 -2.32 5.99 3.55
N PHE A 89 -2.60 7.28 3.77
CA PHE A 89 -3.47 8.08 2.91
C PHE A 89 -2.92 8.13 1.48
N LYS A 90 -1.61 8.35 1.32
CA LYS A 90 -0.94 8.34 0.00
C LYS A 90 -1.07 6.99 -0.70
N CYS A 91 -0.94 5.87 0.01
CA CYS A 91 -1.21 4.54 -0.55
C CYS A 91 -2.65 4.43 -1.10
N LEU A 92 -3.64 4.93 -0.35
CA LEU A 92 -5.05 4.87 -0.76
C LEU A 92 -5.30 5.56 -2.09
N GLU A 93 -4.67 6.72 -2.32
CA GLU A 93 -4.87 7.51 -3.54
C GLU A 93 -4.66 6.68 -4.82
N SER A 94 -3.75 5.69 -4.76
CA SER A 94 -3.45 4.81 -5.89
C SER A 94 -4.58 3.84 -6.23
N PHE A 95 -5.27 3.27 -5.23
CA PHE A 95 -6.15 2.11 -5.44
C PHE A 95 -7.60 2.27 -4.96
N ILE A 96 -7.93 3.32 -4.19
CA ILE A 96 -9.21 3.40 -3.48
C ILE A 96 -10.44 3.30 -4.40
N ARG A 97 -10.35 3.86 -5.62
CA ARG A 97 -11.40 3.79 -6.64
C ARG A 97 -11.65 2.38 -7.17
N LYS A 98 -10.66 1.48 -7.09
CA LYS A 98 -10.77 0.09 -7.52
C LYS A 98 -11.22 -0.85 -6.39
N MET A 99 -11.29 -0.37 -5.14
CA MET A 99 -11.61 -1.19 -3.98
C MET A 99 -12.78 -0.60 -3.17
N PRO A 100 -14.01 -0.60 -3.73
CA PRO A 100 -15.17 0.02 -3.09
C PRO A 100 -15.52 -0.60 -1.73
N LYS A 101 -15.27 -1.91 -1.54
CA LYS A 101 -15.46 -2.56 -0.23
C LYS A 101 -14.53 -1.97 0.82
N PHE A 102 -13.24 -1.83 0.50
CA PHE A 102 -12.28 -1.25 1.44
C PHE A 102 -12.58 0.23 1.71
N LEU A 103 -13.00 0.98 0.68
CA LEU A 103 -13.48 2.35 0.84
C LEU A 103 -14.62 2.45 1.87
N SER A 104 -15.65 1.61 1.73
CA SER A 104 -16.78 1.61 2.68
C SER A 104 -16.37 1.33 4.13
N GLU A 105 -15.31 0.55 4.34
CA GLU A 105 -14.80 0.28 5.68
C GLU A 105 -14.07 1.48 6.28
N ILE A 106 -13.31 2.23 5.47
CA ILE A 106 -12.49 3.35 5.96
C ILE A 106 -13.22 4.69 5.94
N GLU A 107 -14.30 4.85 5.17
CA GLU A 107 -15.15 6.06 5.20
C GLU A 107 -15.85 6.27 6.56
N THR A 108 -15.94 5.22 7.37
CA THR A 108 -16.39 5.31 8.76
C THR A 108 -15.38 6.01 9.68
N ILE A 109 -14.13 6.17 9.23
CA ILE A 109 -13.08 6.88 9.95
C ILE A 109 -13.22 8.38 9.65
N GLU A 110 -13.53 9.16 10.68
CA GLU A 110 -13.82 10.61 10.56
C GLU A 110 -12.72 11.38 9.82
N ASN A 111 -11.46 11.07 10.10
CA ASN A 111 -10.30 11.71 9.47
C ASN A 111 -10.19 11.41 7.97
N VAL A 112 -10.55 10.19 7.55
CA VAL A 112 -10.54 9.79 6.15
C VAL A 112 -11.66 10.51 5.40
N LYS A 113 -12.87 10.52 5.97
CA LYS A 113 -14.03 11.22 5.41
C LYS A 113 -13.73 12.70 5.17
N ASN A 114 -13.16 13.39 6.16
CA ASN A 114 -12.83 14.82 6.07
C ASN A 114 -11.75 15.12 5.02
N ASN A 115 -10.81 14.21 4.77
CA ASN A 115 -9.74 14.41 3.77
C ASN A 115 -10.16 14.00 2.35
N LEU A 116 -10.99 12.97 2.19
CA LEU A 116 -11.53 12.56 0.88
C LEU A 116 -12.49 13.61 0.31
N LEU A 117 -13.32 14.23 1.16
CA LEU A 117 -14.25 15.30 0.75
C LEU A 117 -13.55 16.59 0.29
N LYS A 118 -12.30 16.82 0.71
CA LYS A 118 -11.51 17.99 0.28
C LYS A 118 -10.87 17.83 -1.11
N LYS A 119 -10.85 16.63 -1.68
CA LYS A 119 -10.21 16.32 -2.98
C LYS A 119 -11.20 16.01 -4.11
N ASN A 120 -12.51 16.02 -3.83
CA ASN A 120 -13.58 15.95 -4.82
C ASN A 120 -14.23 17.33 -4.97
#